data_AF-A0A7S6REI5-F1
#
_entry.id   AF-A0A7S6REI5-F1
#
_cell.length_a   1.000
_cell.length_b   1.000
_cell.length_c   1.000
_cell.angle_alpha   90.00
_cell.angle_beta   90.00
_cell.angle_gamma   90.00
#
_symmetry.space_group_name_H-M   'P 1'
#
loop_
_entity.id
_entity.type
_entity.pdbx_description
1 polymer ?
#
loop_
_entity_poly.entity_id
_entity_poly.type
_entity_poly.pdbx_seq_one_letter_code
_entity_poly.pdbx_strand_id
1 'polypeptide(L)'
;MLLKLLLSPVMGPINGVVWIAEKIEERANTEFDDQENLNKQLLTLQLSLDMGEISEEEYDAKEEEILLKLQELEEEARLEAESEEEEALEEETQVRA
;
A
#
# COMPACT_ATOMS: atom_id res chain seq x y z
N MET A 1 29.34 -2.70 -26.07
CA MET A 1 28.10 -2.25 -25.39
C MET A 1 27.60 -3.33 -24.44
N LEU A 2 28.35 -3.64 -23.37
CA LEU A 2 28.03 -4.74 -22.43
C LEU A 2 28.05 -4.30 -20.95
N LEU A 3 28.72 -3.18 -20.62
CA LEU A 3 28.77 -2.63 -19.26
C LEU A 3 27.42 -2.04 -18.79
N LYS A 4 26.53 -1.67 -19.70
CA LYS A 4 25.17 -1.16 -19.37
C LYS A 4 24.21 -2.25 -18.88
N LEU A 5 24.46 -3.51 -19.19
CA LEU A 5 23.59 -4.63 -18.81
C LEU A 5 23.93 -5.20 -17.42
N LEU A 6 25.14 -4.92 -16.92
CA LEU A 6 25.60 -5.40 -15.61
C LEU A 6 25.24 -4.46 -14.45
N LEU A 7 24.92 -3.20 -14.72
CA LEU A 7 24.50 -2.22 -13.71
C LEU A 7 22.96 -2.13 -13.56
N SER A 8 22.18 -2.78 -14.42
CA SER A 8 20.71 -2.72 -14.34
C SER A 8 20.08 -3.39 -13.11
N PRO A 9 20.60 -4.50 -12.52
CA PRO A 9 19.93 -5.12 -11.37
C PRO A 9 20.13 -4.34 -10.07
N VAL A 10 21.11 -3.42 -10.02
CA VAL A 10 21.39 -2.58 -8.84
C VAL A 10 20.53 -1.32 -8.82
N MET A 11 20.19 -0.75 -9.98
CA MET A 11 19.30 0.40 -10.10
C MET A 11 17.81 0.02 -10.23
N GLY A 12 17.50 -1.26 -10.45
CA GLY A 12 16.13 -1.79 -10.46
C GLY A 12 15.36 -1.55 -9.15
N PRO A 13 15.89 -1.93 -7.98
CA PRO A 13 15.18 -1.73 -6.72
C PRO A 13 15.03 -0.25 -6.34
N ILE A 14 16.02 0.60 -6.65
CA ILE A 14 15.95 2.05 -6.35
C ILE A 14 14.86 2.72 -7.19
N ASN A 15 14.80 2.41 -8.49
CA ASN A 15 13.74 2.93 -9.36
C ASN A 15 12.36 2.36 -8.98
N GLY A 16 12.30 1.14 -8.43
CA GLY A 16 11.07 0.57 -7.88
C GLY A 16 10.57 1.35 -6.66
N VAL A 17 11.46 1.69 -5.72
CA VAL A 17 11.11 2.48 -4.53
C VAL A 17 10.72 3.92 -4.90
N VAL A 18 11.40 4.54 -5.87
CA VAL A 18 11.03 5.87 -6.36
C VAL A 18 9.70 5.85 -7.11
N TRP A 19 9.43 4.84 -7.94
CA TRP A 19 8.13 4.68 -8.62
C TRP A 19 6.98 4.43 -7.63
N ILE A 20 7.24 3.66 -6.57
CA ILE A 20 6.30 3.50 -5.46
C ILE A 20 6.10 4.87 -4.80
N ALA A 21 7.17 5.55 -4.35
CA ALA A 21 7.09 6.85 -3.69
C ALA A 21 6.39 7.94 -4.54
N GLU A 22 6.62 7.99 -5.85
CA GLU A 22 5.94 8.90 -6.77
C GLU A 22 4.45 8.55 -6.90
N LYS A 23 4.07 7.26 -6.84
CA LYS A 23 2.67 6.84 -6.80
C LYS A 23 1.97 7.10 -5.47
N ILE A 24 2.71 7.12 -4.37
CA ILE A 24 2.25 7.56 -3.06
C ILE A 24 2.01 9.09 -3.07
N GLU A 25 2.95 9.87 -3.63
CA GLU A 25 2.87 11.33 -3.70
C GLU A 25 1.71 11.83 -4.59
N GLU A 26 1.34 11.08 -5.63
CA GLU A 26 0.26 11.44 -6.57
C GLU A 26 -1.16 11.30 -5.97
N ARG A 27 -1.32 10.70 -4.78
CA ARG A 27 -2.60 10.48 -4.11
C ARG A 27 -2.55 10.93 -2.64
N ALA A 28 -2.44 12.24 -2.43
CA ALA A 28 -2.63 12.87 -1.12
C ALA A 28 -4.09 12.71 -0.62
N ASN A 29 -4.43 11.47 -0.25
CA ASN A 29 -5.69 11.06 0.33
C ASN A 29 -5.40 10.52 1.73
N THR A 30 -6.26 10.85 2.70
CA THR A 30 -6.10 10.44 4.10
C THR A 30 -5.95 8.92 4.24
N GLU A 31 -6.63 8.13 3.40
CA GLU A 31 -6.52 6.67 3.40
C GLU A 31 -5.10 6.18 3.06
N PHE A 32 -4.40 6.89 2.18
CA PHE A 32 -3.04 6.53 1.78
C PHE A 32 -2.07 6.74 2.94
N ASP A 33 -2.26 7.83 3.70
CA ASP A 33 -1.52 8.09 4.93
C ASP A 33 -1.80 7.00 5.99
N ASP A 34 -3.04 6.52 6.09
CA ASP A 34 -3.44 5.47 7.03
C ASP A 34 -2.81 4.11 6.68
N GLN A 35 -2.81 3.73 5.40
CA GLN A 35 -2.10 2.54 4.92
C GLN A 35 -0.59 2.65 5.18
N GLU A 36 0.04 3.80 4.91
CA GLU A 36 1.46 4.01 5.18
C GLU A 36 1.79 3.87 6.68
N ASN A 37 0.92 4.41 7.54
CA ASN A 37 1.07 4.30 9.00
C ASN A 37 0.98 2.85 9.49
N LEU A 38 0.09 2.02 8.95
CA LEU A 38 0.01 0.59 9.28
C LEU A 38 1.26 -0.17 8.81
N ASN A 39 1.77 0.14 7.61
CA ASN A 39 3.03 -0.44 7.12
C ASN A 39 4.23 -0.07 8.00
N LYS A 40 4.31 1.17 8.49
CA LYS A 40 5.33 1.58 9.47
C LYS A 40 5.22 0.82 10.80
N GLN A 41 4.00 0.51 11.22
CA GLN A 41 3.76 -0.30 12.44
C GLN A 41 4.24 -1.73 12.26
N LEU A 42 3.99 -2.38 11.11
CA LEU A 42 4.54 -3.71 10.81
C LEU A 42 6.07 -3.73 10.84
N LEU A 43 6.71 -2.75 10.21
CA LEU A 43 8.18 -2.63 10.24
C LEU A 43 8.70 -2.49 11.68
N THR A 44 8.03 -1.66 12.48
CA THR A 44 8.40 -1.47 13.89
C THR A 44 8.23 -2.77 14.69
N LEU A 45 7.13 -3.51 14.46
CA LEU A 45 6.85 -4.78 15.10
C LEU A 45 7.92 -5.84 14.78
N GLN A 46 8.33 -5.93 13.50
CA GLN A 46 9.42 -6.81 13.07
C GLN A 46 10.75 -6.45 13.73
N LEU A 47 11.08 -5.16 13.83
CA LEU A 47 12.31 -4.72 14.51
C LEU A 47 12.30 -5.10 15.99
N SER A 48 11.15 -4.98 16.67
CA SER A 48 11.03 -5.43 18.06
C SER A 48 11.20 -6.95 18.19
N LEU A 49 10.72 -7.76 17.24
CA LEU A 49 10.98 -9.20 17.22
C LEU A 49 12.47 -9.49 17.01
N ASP A 50 13.10 -8.84 16.03
CA ASP A 50 14.52 -9.01 15.71
C ASP A 50 15.44 -8.63 16.89
N MET A 51 15.02 -7.64 17.69
CA MET A 51 15.70 -7.22 18.92
C MET A 51 15.40 -8.12 20.13
N GLY A 52 14.47 -9.07 20.00
CA GLY A 52 14.04 -9.95 21.09
C GLY A 52 13.21 -9.23 22.16
N GLU A 53 12.57 -8.12 21.82
CA GLU A 53 11.70 -7.35 22.73
C GLU A 53 10.32 -7.98 22.89
N ILE A 54 9.88 -8.78 21.90
CA ILE A 54 8.62 -9.52 21.87
C ILE A 54 8.87 -10.97 21.47
N SER A 55 7.97 -11.88 21.86
CA SER A 55 8.00 -13.27 21.36
C SER A 55 7.42 -13.38 19.95
N GLU A 56 7.67 -14.52 19.30
CA GLU A 56 7.08 -14.87 18.00
C GLU A 56 5.54 -14.94 18.11
N GLU A 57 4.99 -15.53 19.18
CA GLU A 57 3.54 -15.56 19.37
C GLU A 57 2.92 -14.15 19.57
N GLU A 58 3.65 -13.25 20.24
CA GLU A 58 3.22 -11.85 20.39
C GLU A 58 3.32 -11.07 19.09
N TYR A 59 4.31 -11.38 18.25
CA TYR A 59 4.46 -10.83 16.90
C TYR A 59 3.27 -11.27 16.04
N ASP A 60 3.02 -12.57 15.93
CA ASP A 60 1.98 -13.14 15.07
C ASP A 60 0.59 -12.54 15.38
N ALA A 61 0.25 -12.46 16.67
CA ALA A 61 -1.04 -11.90 17.09
C ALA A 61 -1.21 -10.43 16.70
N LYS A 62 -0.15 -9.62 16.85
CA LYS A 62 -0.17 -8.18 16.50
C LYS A 62 -0.08 -7.95 14.99
N GLU A 63 0.67 -8.80 14.28
CA GLU A 63 0.78 -8.75 12.83
C GLU A 63 -0.58 -9.00 12.20
N GLU A 64 -1.29 -10.04 12.64
CA GLU A 64 -2.64 -10.36 12.15
C GLU A 64 -3.61 -9.19 12.35
N GLU A 65 -3.60 -8.55 13.52
CA GLU A 65 -4.44 -7.36 13.79
C GLU A 65 -4.15 -6.20 12.83
N ILE A 66 -2.89 -5.97 12.47
CA ILE A 66 -2.51 -4.89 11.55
C ILE A 66 -2.89 -5.25 10.11
N LEU A 67 -2.68 -6.52 9.71
CA LEU A 67 -3.03 -7.00 8.38
C LEU A 67 -4.54 -6.97 8.12
N LEU A 68 -5.36 -7.28 9.14
CA LEU A 68 -6.82 -7.16 9.03
C LEU A 68 -7.26 -5.72 8.77
N LYS A 69 -6.68 -4.74 9.46
CA LYS A 69 -6.97 -3.31 9.22
C LYS A 69 -6.58 -2.86 7.81
N LEU A 70 -5.45 -3.38 7.30
CA LEU A 70 -5.01 -3.11 5.92
C LEU A 70 -6.02 -3.64 4.90
N GLN A 71 -6.58 -4.84 5.13
CA GLN A 71 -7.62 -5.42 4.28
C GLN A 71 -8.92 -4.60 4.33
N GLU A 72 -9.32 -4.13 5.51
CA GLU A 72 -10.50 -3.27 5.66
C GLU A 72 -10.36 -1.98 4.85
N LEU A 73 -9.22 -1.29 4.95
CA LEU A 73 -8.96 -0.08 4.17
C LEU A 73 -8.93 -0.33 2.65
N GLU A 74 -8.36 -1.45 2.21
CA GLU A 74 -8.34 -1.81 0.79
C GLU A 74 -9.74 -2.12 0.25
N GLU A 75 -10.58 -2.79 1.06
CA GLU A 75 -11.97 -3.08 0.72
C GLU A 75 -12.80 -1.80 0.62
N GLU A 76 -12.66 -0.88 1.59
CA GLU A 76 -13.35 0.41 1.58
C GLU A 76 -13.00 1.21 0.33
N ALA A 77 -11.70 1.37 0.03
CA ALA A 77 -11.24 2.07 -1.17
C ALA A 77 -11.77 1.43 -2.47
N ARG A 78 -11.93 0.09 -2.51
CA ARG A 78 -12.50 -0.59 -3.68
C ARG A 78 -13.99 -0.31 -3.83
N LEU A 79 -14.75 -0.38 -2.74
CA LEU A 79 -16.19 -0.13 -2.76
C LEU A 79 -16.51 1.32 -3.13
N GLU A 80 -15.71 2.27 -2.65
CA GLU A 80 -15.83 3.68 -3.06
C GLU A 80 -15.61 3.83 -4.56
N ALA A 81 -14.53 3.25 -5.10
CA ALA A 81 -14.24 3.30 -6.54
C ALA A 81 -15.34 2.65 -7.39
N GLU A 82 -15.91 1.52 -6.95
CA GLU A 82 -17.03 0.87 -7.62
C GLU A 82 -18.29 1.77 -7.61
N SER A 83 -18.57 2.43 -6.48
CA SER A 83 -19.72 3.34 -6.36
C SER A 83 -19.60 4.60 -7.23
N GLU A 84 -18.40 5.18 -7.34
CA GLU A 84 -18.11 6.32 -8.21
C GLU A 84 -18.26 5.94 -9.70
N GLU A 85 -17.86 4.72 -10.08
CA GLU A 85 -18.01 4.21 -11.44
C GLU A 85 -19.48 3.99 -11.81
N GLU A 86 -20.29 3.43 -10.89
CA GLU A 86 -21.74 3.28 -11.09
C GLU A 86 -22.43 4.65 -11.26
N GLU A 87 -22.13 5.63 -10.40
CA GLU A 87 -22.70 6.98 -10.49
C GLU A 87 -22.34 7.66 -11.82
N ALA A 88 -21.08 7.55 -12.26
CA ALA A 88 -20.64 8.10 -13.53
C ALA A 88 -21.37 7.50 -14.75
N LEU A 89 -21.65 6.19 -14.73
CA LEU A 89 -22.38 5.49 -15.78
C LEU A 89 -23.88 5.87 -15.83
N GLU A 90 -24.49 6.10 -14.67
CA GLU A 90 -25.88 6.60 -14.58
C GLU A 90 -25.99 8.03 -15.13
N GLU A 91 -25.06 8.93 -14.78
CA GLU A 91 -25.04 10.28 -15.34
C GLU A 91 -24.85 10.28 -16.87
N GLU A 92 -23.95 9.46 -17.41
CA GLU A 92 -23.71 9.40 -18.87
C GLU A 92 -24.95 8.88 -19.63
N THR A 93 -25.67 7.91 -19.07
CA THR A 93 -26.90 7.38 -19.69
C THR A 93 -28.07 8.36 -19.62
N GLN A 94 -28.21 9.12 -18.52
CA GLN A 94 -29.23 10.15 -18.35
C GLN A 94 -29.01 11.35 -19.29
N VAL A 95 -27.76 11.72 -19.58
CA VAL A 95 -27.43 12.84 -20.49
C VAL A 95 -27.65 12.49 -21.97
N ARG A 96 -27.65 11.19 -22.31
CA ARG A 96 -27.74 10.70 -23.69
C ARG A 96 -29.15 10.31 -24.13
N ALA A 97 -30.12 10.27 -23.20
CA ALA A 97 -31.54 9.98 -23.42
C ALA A 97 -32.39 11.25 -23.55
#